data_AF-A0A962SPK4-F1
#
_entry.id   AF-A0A962SPK4-F1
#
_cell.length_a   1.000
_cell.length_b   1.000
_cell.length_c   1.000
_cell.angle_alpha   90.00
_cell.angle_beta   90.00
_cell.angle_gamma   90.00
#
_symmetry.space_group_name_H-M   'P 1'
#
loop_
_entity.id
_entity.type
_entity.pdbx_description
1 polymer ?
#
loop_
_entity_poly.entity_id
_entity_poly.type
_entity_poly.pdbx_seq_one_letter_code
_entity_poly.pdbx_strand_id
1 'polypeptide(L)'
;MMPYTEDTLFQQTTAEYLEKELGWESVYAYKNETFGPEGTLGRASDREVVLVRPLREKLVELNPDLPVEAYDDAVRQIVATVASQTLLATNREKYDLIKNGVQVTFRNADGERARQRLRVLISVTLSGNCIR
;
A
#
# COMPACT_ATOMS: atom_id res chain seq x y z
N MET A 1 16.94 18.11 -25.22
CA MET A 1 17.34 19.13 -24.24
C MET A 1 16.37 19.02 -23.08
N MET A 2 16.82 18.48 -21.94
CA MET A 2 15.97 18.35 -20.74
C MET A 2 15.76 19.75 -20.16
N PRO A 3 14.51 20.21 -19.95
CA PRO A 3 14.27 21.53 -19.38
C PRO A 3 14.73 21.53 -17.92
N TYR A 4 15.82 22.22 -17.63
CA TYR A 4 16.32 22.41 -16.27
C TYR A 4 15.46 23.45 -15.54
N THR A 5 14.30 23.03 -15.06
CA THR A 5 13.44 23.80 -14.16
C THR A 5 13.74 23.45 -12.70
N GLU A 6 13.55 24.40 -11.78
CA GLU A 6 13.75 24.23 -10.33
C GLU A 6 13.04 22.98 -9.78
N ASP A 7 11.82 22.72 -10.24
CA ASP A 7 11.03 21.53 -9.90
C ASP A 7 11.75 20.21 -10.24
N THR A 8 12.37 20.14 -11.42
CA THR A 8 13.12 18.95 -11.88
C THR A 8 14.39 18.73 -11.08
N LEU A 9 15.10 19.80 -10.71
CA LEU A 9 16.31 19.71 -9.89
C LEU A 9 15.98 19.25 -8.47
N PHE A 10 14.92 19.80 -7.87
CA PHE A 10 14.50 19.42 -6.52
C PHE A 10 13.97 17.99 -6.47
N GLN A 11 13.10 17.60 -7.42
CA GLN A 11 12.56 16.25 -7.50
C GLN A 11 13.66 15.21 -7.72
N GLN A 12 14.60 15.47 -8.64
CA GLN A 12 15.70 14.55 -8.93
C GLN A 12 16.66 14.43 -7.73
N THR A 13 17.06 15.55 -7.13
CA THR A 13 17.95 15.53 -5.95
C THR A 13 17.29 14.81 -4.77
N THR A 14 16.00 15.02 -4.54
CA THR A 14 15.25 14.33 -3.49
C THR A 14 15.13 12.84 -3.76
N ALA A 15 14.79 12.45 -5.00
CA ALA A 15 14.69 11.06 -5.40
C ALA A 15 16.04 10.33 -5.26
N GLU A 16 17.14 10.95 -5.71
CA GLU A 16 18.49 10.38 -5.60
C GLU A 16 18.92 10.22 -4.14
N TYR A 17 18.57 11.16 -3.26
CA TYR A 17 18.85 11.05 -1.83
C TYR A 17 18.08 9.89 -1.19
N LEU A 18 16.78 9.76 -1.48
CA LEU A 18 15.95 8.66 -0.98
C LEU A 18 16.45 7.29 -1.47
N GLU A 19 16.91 7.21 -2.72
CA GLU A 19 17.46 5.98 -3.29
C GLU A 19 18.81 5.62 -2.67
N LYS A 20 19.77 6.56 -2.66
CA LYS A 20 21.16 6.29 -2.26
C LYS A 20 21.34 6.14 -0.75
N GLU A 21 20.66 6.98 0.04
CA GLU A 21 20.87 7.03 1.50
C GLU A 21 19.86 6.17 2.27
N LEU A 22 18.64 6.00 1.75
CA LEU A 22 17.56 5.26 2.44
C LEU A 22 17.17 3.95 1.74
N GLY A 23 17.69 3.68 0.54
CA GLY A 23 17.39 2.45 -0.21
C GLY A 23 15.98 2.40 -0.79
N TRP A 24 15.33 3.54 -0.99
CA TRP A 24 13.97 3.60 -1.51
C TRP A 24 13.97 3.45 -3.03
N GLU A 25 13.08 2.61 -3.56
CA GLU A 25 12.82 2.55 -4.99
C GLU A 25 11.99 3.77 -5.40
N SER A 26 12.57 4.65 -6.21
CA SER A 26 11.90 5.86 -6.70
C SER A 26 11.42 5.66 -8.14
N VAL A 27 10.10 5.62 -8.34
CA VAL A 27 9.49 5.51 -9.67
C VAL A 27 8.95 6.87 -10.11
N TYR A 28 9.56 7.47 -11.13
CA TYR A 28 9.11 8.74 -11.71
C TYR A 28 7.90 8.54 -12.64
N ALA A 29 6.69 8.65 -12.10
CA ALA A 29 5.44 8.39 -12.83
C ALA A 29 4.84 9.63 -13.55
N TYR A 30 5.50 10.80 -13.51
CA TYR A 30 4.96 12.01 -14.14
C TYR A 30 5.06 11.93 -15.67
N LYS A 31 3.90 11.89 -16.35
CA LYS A 31 3.72 11.84 -17.83
C LYS A 31 4.19 10.58 -18.57
N ASN A 32 4.90 9.66 -17.91
CA ASN A 32 5.39 8.40 -18.50
C ASN A 32 4.71 7.13 -17.96
N GLU A 33 3.68 7.28 -17.11
CA GLU A 33 2.94 6.13 -16.60
C GLU A 33 2.01 5.55 -17.67
N THR A 34 2.02 4.22 -17.80
CA THR A 34 0.97 3.47 -18.49
C THR A 34 -0.07 2.99 -17.48
N PHE A 35 -1.34 3.35 -17.71
CA PHE A 35 -2.46 2.95 -16.87
C PHE A 35 -3.01 1.57 -17.27
N GLY A 36 -3.60 0.87 -16.30
CA GLY A 36 -4.22 -0.45 -16.48
C GLY A 36 -3.66 -1.51 -15.52
N PRO A 37 -4.22 -2.73 -15.53
CA PRO A 37 -3.81 -3.82 -14.63
C PRO A 37 -2.32 -4.18 -14.74
N GLU A 38 -1.81 -4.14 -15.97
CA GLU A 38 -0.39 -4.36 -16.32
C GLU A 38 0.40 -3.04 -16.41
N GLY A 39 -0.21 -1.94 -15.99
CA GLY A 39 0.40 -0.61 -15.99
C GLY A 39 1.55 -0.48 -14.99
N THR A 40 2.30 0.61 -15.07
CA THR A 40 3.52 0.84 -14.27
C THR A 40 3.25 0.66 -12.77
N LEU A 41 2.12 1.17 -12.28
CA LEU A 41 1.71 1.06 -10.87
C LEU A 41 0.42 0.24 -10.67
N GLY A 42 -0.11 -0.38 -11.73
CA GLY A 42 -1.31 -1.22 -11.69
C GLY A 42 -2.63 -0.47 -11.44
N ARG A 43 -2.63 0.87 -11.53
CA ARG A 43 -3.81 1.71 -11.34
C ARG A 43 -4.51 2.04 -12.66
N ALA A 44 -5.84 2.21 -12.61
CA ALA A 44 -6.63 2.55 -13.80
C ALA A 44 -6.59 4.06 -14.12
N SER A 45 -6.28 4.89 -13.13
CA SER A 45 -6.15 6.36 -13.27
C SER A 45 -5.26 6.92 -12.16
N ASP A 46 -4.64 8.06 -12.44
CA ASP A 46 -3.96 8.93 -11.47
C ASP A 46 -4.83 9.40 -10.28
N ARG A 47 -6.15 9.26 -10.36
CA ARG A 47 -7.07 9.48 -9.23
C ARG A 47 -7.02 8.37 -8.19
N GLU A 48 -6.51 7.19 -8.53
CA GLU A 48 -6.30 6.11 -7.58
C GLU A 48 -5.04 6.38 -6.75
N VAL A 49 -5.28 6.88 -5.55
CA VAL A 49 -4.21 7.21 -4.58
C VAL A 49 -3.62 5.97 -3.90
N VAL A 50 -4.31 4.83 -3.95
CA VAL A 50 -3.83 3.55 -3.40
C VAL A 50 -3.31 2.68 -4.53
N LEU A 51 -2.04 2.30 -4.46
CA LEU A 51 -1.44 1.34 -5.38
C LEU A 51 -1.81 -0.09 -4.96
N VAL A 52 -2.90 -0.60 -5.54
CA VAL A 52 -3.51 -1.87 -5.12
C VAL A 52 -2.58 -3.07 -5.33
N ARG A 53 -1.83 -3.12 -6.45
CA ARG A 53 -0.92 -4.24 -6.73
C ARG A 53 0.23 -4.34 -5.70
N PRO A 54 1.02 -3.26 -5.45
CA PRO A 54 2.02 -3.27 -4.38
C PRO A 54 1.43 -3.55 -2.99
N LEU A 55 0.25 -3.01 -2.70
CA LEU A 55 -0.44 -3.28 -1.43
C LEU A 55 -0.73 -4.78 -1.27
N ARG A 56 -1.26 -5.42 -2.32
CA ARG A 56 -1.59 -6.83 -2.30
C ARG A 56 -0.33 -7.70 -2.15
N GLU A 57 0.73 -7.40 -2.88
CA GLU A 57 2.02 -8.09 -2.77
C GLU A 57 2.57 -8.01 -1.34
N LYS A 58 2.56 -6.83 -0.73
CA LYS A 58 2.99 -6.64 0.66
C LYS A 58 2.08 -7.35 1.67
N LEU A 59 0.78 -7.38 1.45
CA LEU A 59 -0.14 -8.13 2.31
C LEU A 59 0.16 -9.64 2.30
N VAL A 60 0.51 -10.20 1.14
CA VAL A 60 0.93 -11.60 1.00
C VAL A 60 2.26 -11.84 1.70
N GLU A 61 3.25 -10.97 1.49
CA GLU A 61 4.56 -11.06 2.13
C GLU A 61 4.46 -11.03 3.67
N LEU A 62 3.61 -10.16 4.21
CA LEU A 62 3.42 -9.99 5.66
C LEU A 62 2.58 -11.09 6.31
N ASN A 63 1.74 -11.77 5.54
CA ASN A 63 0.77 -12.74 6.03
C ASN A 63 0.73 -13.95 5.09
N PRO A 64 1.76 -14.81 5.08
CA PRO A 64 1.82 -15.96 4.18
C PRO A 64 0.71 -16.99 4.48
N ASP A 65 0.50 -17.91 3.54
CA ASP A 65 -0.35 -19.10 3.67
C ASP A 65 -1.87 -18.86 3.86
N LEU A 66 -2.37 -17.73 3.35
CA LEU A 66 -3.81 -17.45 3.32
C LEU A 66 -4.40 -17.63 1.92
N PRO A 67 -5.70 -17.98 1.80
CA PRO A 67 -6.33 -18.07 0.50
C PRO A 67 -6.48 -16.69 -0.14
N VAL A 68 -6.54 -16.66 -1.47
CA VAL A 68 -6.63 -15.42 -2.28
C VAL A 68 -7.77 -14.51 -1.82
N GLU A 69 -8.93 -15.10 -1.48
CA GLU A 69 -10.10 -14.37 -0.99
C GLU A 69 -9.84 -13.56 0.29
N ALA A 70 -8.90 -13.99 1.13
CA ALA A 70 -8.52 -13.26 2.35
C ALA A 70 -7.78 -11.96 2.00
N TYR A 71 -6.85 -12.00 1.05
CA TYR A 71 -6.11 -10.81 0.63
C TYR A 71 -7.01 -9.84 -0.14
N ASP A 72 -7.88 -10.35 -1.01
CA ASP A 72 -8.81 -9.52 -1.78
C ASP A 72 -9.84 -8.84 -0.85
N ASP A 73 -10.27 -9.52 0.22
CA ASP A 73 -11.10 -8.93 1.27
C ASP A 73 -10.37 -7.81 2.03
N ALA A 74 -9.10 -8.04 2.41
CA ALA A 74 -8.30 -7.02 3.07
C ALA A 74 -8.10 -5.77 2.21
N VAL A 75 -7.72 -5.95 0.94
CA VAL A 75 -7.57 -4.84 -0.02
C VAL A 75 -8.88 -4.05 -0.15
N ARG A 76 -10.02 -4.74 -0.29
CA ARG A 76 -11.32 -4.09 -0.40
C ARG A 76 -11.64 -3.24 0.82
N GLN A 77 -11.42 -3.75 2.03
CA GLN A 77 -11.64 -3.00 3.27
C GLN A 77 -10.70 -1.78 3.39
N ILE A 78 -9.45 -1.91 2.99
CA ILE A 78 -8.47 -0.80 3.01
C ILE A 78 -8.86 0.30 2.03
N VAL A 79 -9.33 -0.04 0.83
CA VAL A 79 -9.66 0.94 -0.23
C VAL A 79 -11.07 1.53 -0.07
N ALA A 80 -12.02 0.77 0.49
CA ALA A 80 -13.41 1.20 0.59
C ALA A 80 -13.57 2.52 1.38
N THR A 81 -14.21 3.52 0.78
CA THR A 81 -14.51 4.78 1.47
C THR A 81 -16.00 5.06 1.31
N VAL A 82 -16.69 5.39 2.40
CA VAL A 82 -18.12 5.70 2.34
C VAL A 82 -18.30 7.20 2.12
N ALA A 83 -18.97 7.58 1.03
CA ALA A 83 -19.14 8.99 0.65
C ALA A 83 -19.88 9.85 1.70
N SER A 84 -20.67 9.22 2.58
CA SER A 84 -21.37 9.89 3.68
C SER A 84 -20.55 10.07 4.95
N GLN A 85 -19.35 9.46 5.05
CA GLN A 85 -18.47 9.63 6.20
C GLN A 85 -17.70 10.95 6.12
N THR A 86 -17.42 11.54 7.29
CA THR A 86 -16.53 12.70 7.37
C THR A 86 -15.08 12.29 7.10
N LEU A 87 -14.26 13.24 6.65
CA LEU A 87 -12.81 13.01 6.46
C LEU A 87 -12.14 12.54 7.76
N LEU A 88 -12.54 13.09 8.92
CA LEU A 88 -11.99 12.70 10.22
C LEU A 88 -12.34 11.24 10.57
N ALA A 89 -13.60 10.85 10.37
CA ALA A 89 -14.04 9.47 10.62
C ALA A 89 -13.32 8.49 9.69
N THR A 90 -13.24 8.83 8.40
CA THR A 90 -12.51 8.04 7.40
C THR A 90 -11.04 7.90 7.79
N ASN A 91 -10.36 9.00 8.14
CA ASN A 91 -8.96 8.97 8.54
C ASN A 91 -8.73 8.08 9.77
N ARG A 92 -9.57 8.21 10.81
CA ARG A 92 -9.47 7.35 11.99
C ARG A 92 -9.64 5.87 11.65
N GLU A 93 -10.64 5.53 10.84
CA GLU A 93 -10.87 4.15 10.40
C GLU A 93 -9.68 3.60 9.60
N LYS A 94 -9.16 4.37 8.64
CA LYS A 94 -7.99 3.95 7.84
C LYS A 94 -6.74 3.81 8.71
N TYR A 95 -6.53 4.73 9.64
CA TYR A 95 -5.44 4.62 10.60
C TYR A 95 -5.54 3.34 11.43
N ASP A 96 -6.73 2.99 11.90
CA ASP A 96 -6.95 1.77 12.68
C ASP A 96 -6.70 0.50 11.86
N LEU A 97 -7.12 0.47 10.58
CA LEU A 97 -6.84 -0.64 9.67
C LEU A 97 -5.33 -0.82 9.41
N ILE A 98 -4.62 0.29 9.20
CA ILE A 98 -3.17 0.27 8.94
C ILE A 98 -2.40 -0.17 10.20
N LYS A 99 -2.77 0.38 11.37
CA LYS A 99 -2.08 0.13 12.63
C LYS A 99 -2.38 -1.25 13.21
N ASN A 100 -3.66 -1.59 13.31
CA ASN A 100 -4.11 -2.79 14.02
C ASN A 100 -4.36 -3.97 13.09
N GLY A 101 -4.21 -3.79 11.78
CA GLY A 101 -4.49 -4.81 10.79
C GLY A 101 -5.97 -4.95 10.44
N VAL A 102 -6.22 -5.71 9.38
CA VAL A 102 -7.54 -5.88 8.78
C VAL A 102 -8.11 -7.25 9.13
N GLN A 103 -9.33 -7.28 9.64
CA GLN A 103 -9.98 -8.54 9.98
C GLN A 103 -10.69 -9.12 8.75
N VAL A 104 -10.30 -10.31 8.34
CA VAL A 104 -10.86 -11.02 7.18
C VAL A 104 -11.50 -12.32 7.61
N THR A 105 -12.46 -12.78 6.81
CA THR A 105 -13.11 -14.08 6.98
C THR A 105 -12.96 -14.87 5.70
N PHE A 106 -12.45 -16.09 5.78
CA PHE A 106 -12.20 -16.96 4.63
C PHE A 106 -12.48 -18.43 4.99
N ARG A 107 -12.49 -19.32 3.99
CA ARG A 107 -12.54 -20.76 4.21
C ARG A 107 -11.13 -21.34 4.28
N ASN A 108 -10.83 -22.07 5.35
CA ASN A 108 -9.55 -22.78 5.47
C ASN A 108 -9.52 -24.05 4.58
N ALA A 109 -8.39 -24.76 4.59
CA ALA A 109 -8.22 -26.00 3.81
C ALA A 109 -9.26 -27.09 4.17
N ASP A 110 -9.78 -27.06 5.40
CA ASP A 110 -10.80 -28.00 5.90
C ASP A 110 -12.24 -27.56 5.51
N GLY A 111 -12.39 -26.44 4.82
CA GLY A 111 -13.68 -25.88 4.39
C GLY A 111 -14.44 -25.12 5.48
N GLU A 112 -13.84 -24.94 6.65
CA GLU A 112 -14.41 -24.22 7.79
C GLU A 112 -14.22 -22.70 7.65
N ARG A 113 -15.15 -21.92 8.22
CA ARG A 113 -15.02 -20.46 8.26
C ARG A 113 -14.00 -20.06 9.33
N ALA A 114 -12.85 -19.56 8.89
CA ALA A 114 -11.83 -18.99 9.74
C ALA A 114 -11.90 -17.46 9.73
N ARG A 115 -11.48 -16.84 10.83
CA ARG A 115 -11.28 -15.39 10.94
C ARG A 115 -9.83 -15.13 11.33
N GLN A 116 -9.17 -14.26 10.59
CA GLN A 116 -7.80 -13.86 10.87
C GLN A 116 -7.65 -12.35 10.71
N ARG A 117 -6.66 -11.79 11.39
CA ARG A 117 -6.30 -10.38 11.27
C ARG A 117 -4.99 -10.26 10.51
N LEU A 118 -5.03 -9.66 9.32
CA LEU A 118 -3.87 -9.46 8.46
C LEU A 118 -3.14 -8.19 8.90
N ARG A 119 -1.82 -8.27 9.03
CA ARG A 119 -0.95 -7.15 9.31
C ARG A 119 -0.73 -6.33 8.03
N VAL A 120 -0.82 -5.01 8.14
CA VAL A 120 -0.56 -4.07 7.04
C VAL A 120 0.83 -3.44 7.16
N LEU A 121 1.35 -3.34 8.38
CA LEU A 121 2.70 -2.87 8.68
C LEU A 121 3.53 -3.99 9.31
N ILE A 122 4.84 -3.97 9.09
CA ILE A 122 5.80 -4.74 9.88
C ILE A 122 5.82 -4.10 11.27
N SER A 123 5.17 -4.71 12.26
CA SER A 123 5.41 -4.33 13.65
C SER A 123 6.81 -4.83 14.02
N VAL A 124 7.81 -3.98 13.88
CA VAL A 124 9.08 -4.19 14.58
C VAL A 124 8.73 -3.99 16.05
N THR A 125 8.63 -5.06 16.82
CA THR A 125 8.63 -4.93 18.28
C THR A 125 9.94 -4.23 18.60
N LEU A 126 9.85 -2.94 18.95
CA LEU A 126 10.98 -2.12 19.35
C LEU A 126 11.49 -2.65 20.70
N SER A 127 12.16 -3.79 20.69
CA SER A 127 13.31 -4.01 21.55
C SER A 127 14.38 -3.04 21.07
N GLY A 128 14.23 -1.76 21.43
CA GLY A 128 15.22 -0.72 21.24
C GLY A 128 15.78 -0.56 19.81
N ASN A 129 15.36 0.53 19.17
CA ASN A 129 16.10 1.23 18.11
C ASN A 129 15.75 0.90 16.64
N CYS A 130 15.34 1.96 15.95
CA CYS A 130 15.29 2.20 14.50
C CYS A 130 14.30 1.40 13.63
N ILE A 131 13.39 2.17 13.02
CA ILE A 131 12.71 1.85 11.77
C ILE A 131 13.78 1.94 10.66
N ARG A 132 13.89 0.90 9.83
CA ARG A 132 14.69 0.87 8.60
C ARG A 132 13.75 0.63 7.44
#